data_AF-A0A348PMX4-F1
#
_entry.id   AF-A0A348PMX4-F1
#
_cell.length_a   1.000
_cell.length_b   1.000
_cell.length_c   1.000
_cell.angle_alpha   90.00
_cell.angle_beta   90.00
_cell.angle_gamma   90.00
#
_symmetry.space_group_name_H-M   'P 1'
#
loop_
_entity.id
_entity.type
_entity.pdbx_description
1 polymer ?
#
loop_
_entity_poly.entity_id
_entity_poly.type
_entity_poly.pdbx_seq_one_letter_code
_entity_poly.pdbx_strand_id
1 'polypeptide(L)'
;MTYYLHLLCRRDGTALKGLTFDKETKTYVSRAWDFQLDQAKKLLGGSIFLHEEKSKPSTIGGIVTDVFEVSLDENDPASKKDRIAFKFEPKLEMKGSKWRGDNHAMAWSGGIKLEDGKVD
;
A
#
# COMPACT_ATOMS: atom_id res chain seq x y z
N MET A 1 5.99 10.28 -15.00
CA MET A 1 6.79 9.78 -13.87
C MET A 1 5.89 8.95 -12.99
N THR A 2 6.23 7.69 -12.73
CA THR A 2 5.42 6.79 -11.92
C THR A 2 6.16 6.48 -10.62
N TYR A 3 5.41 6.25 -9.55
CA TYR A 3 5.97 5.87 -8.24
C TYR A 3 5.59 4.43 -7.93
N TYR A 4 6.33 3.80 -7.02
CA TYR A 4 6.00 2.51 -6.47
C TYR A 4 6.12 2.49 -4.94
N LEU A 5 5.39 1.56 -4.33
CA LEU A 5 5.36 1.37 -2.89
C LEU A 5 5.23 -0.12 -2.55
N HIS A 6 6.17 -0.65 -1.78
CA HIS A 6 6.06 -1.98 -1.16
C HIS A 6 5.66 -1.82 0.31
N LEU A 7 4.67 -2.59 0.76
CA LEU A 7 4.14 -2.53 2.13
C LEU A 7 4.18 -3.90 2.79
N LEU A 8 4.57 -3.91 4.07
CA LEU A 8 4.47 -5.09 4.92
C LEU A 8 3.04 -5.17 5.49
N CYS A 9 2.17 -5.87 4.77
CA CYS A 9 0.78 -6.11 5.13
C CYS A 9 0.65 -7.51 5.73
N ARG A 10 0.79 -7.62 7.06
CA ARG A 10 0.66 -8.89 7.78
C ARG A 10 -0.77 -9.41 7.74
N ARG A 11 -0.92 -10.72 7.92
CA ARG A 11 -2.24 -11.34 8.07
C ARG A 11 -2.78 -11.20 9.50
N ASP A 12 -4.09 -11.11 9.58
CA ASP A 12 -4.88 -11.39 10.77
C ASP A 12 -5.77 -12.61 10.45
N GLY A 13 -5.41 -13.78 10.99
CA GLY A 13 -5.93 -15.06 10.53
C GLY A 13 -5.62 -15.33 9.05
N THR A 14 -6.66 -15.51 8.24
CA THR A 14 -6.54 -15.78 6.79
C THR A 14 -6.58 -14.53 5.93
N ALA A 15 -6.86 -13.34 6.49
CA ALA A 15 -7.02 -12.10 5.72
C ALA A 15 -5.79 -11.19 5.88
N LEU A 16 -5.48 -10.40 4.85
CA LEU A 16 -4.49 -9.32 4.98
C LEU A 16 -5.10 -8.18 5.82
N LYS A 17 -4.37 -7.74 6.85
CA LYS A 17 -4.90 -6.76 7.81
C LYS A 17 -5.17 -5.42 7.13
N GLY A 18 -6.38 -4.90 7.31
CA GLY A 18 -6.79 -3.61 6.75
C GLY A 18 -6.95 -3.62 5.23
N LEU A 19 -7.05 -4.79 4.59
CA LEU A 19 -7.35 -4.91 3.16
C LEU A 19 -8.81 -5.33 2.98
N THR A 20 -9.59 -4.52 2.26
CA THR A 20 -10.97 -4.85 1.87
C THR A 20 -11.10 -4.84 0.35
N PHE A 21 -12.03 -5.66 -0.17
CA PHE A 21 -12.34 -5.69 -1.60
C PHE A 21 -13.74 -5.13 -1.83
N ASP A 22 -13.83 -4.13 -2.69
CA ASP A 22 -15.10 -3.60 -3.20
C ASP A 22 -15.47 -4.34 -4.49
N LYS A 23 -16.59 -5.08 -4.45
CA LYS A 23 -17.08 -5.89 -5.56
C LYS A 23 -17.66 -5.05 -6.70
N GLU A 24 -18.22 -3.87 -6.39
CA GLU A 24 -18.86 -3.02 -7.38
C GLU A 24 -17.80 -2.38 -8.28
N THR A 25 -16.79 -1.78 -7.66
CA THR A 25 -15.68 -1.15 -8.39
C THR A 25 -14.55 -2.12 -8.76
N LYS A 26 -14.59 -3.37 -8.24
CA LYS A 26 -13.54 -4.40 -8.40
C LYS A 26 -12.16 -3.91 -7.95
N THR A 27 -12.12 -3.08 -6.91
CA THR A 27 -10.89 -2.51 -6.35
C THR A 27 -10.63 -2.98 -4.93
N TYR A 28 -9.38 -2.86 -4.51
CA TYR A 28 -8.99 -3.06 -3.13
C TYR A 28 -8.78 -1.72 -2.43
N VAL A 29 -9.05 -1.69 -1.13
CA VAL A 29 -8.67 -0.60 -0.24
C VAL A 29 -7.75 -1.16 0.84
N SER A 30 -6.51 -0.66 0.90
CA SER A 30 -5.56 -0.97 1.97
C SER A 30 -5.42 0.24 2.88
N ARG A 31 -5.83 0.10 4.14
CA ARG A 31 -5.97 1.23 5.09
C ARG A 31 -4.97 1.20 6.25
N ALA A 32 -5.00 2.26 7.05
CA ALA A 32 -4.28 2.42 8.31
C ALA A 32 -2.76 2.64 8.19
N TRP A 33 -2.29 3.17 7.06
CA TRP A 33 -0.87 3.39 6.83
C TRP A 33 -0.37 4.74 7.37
N ASP A 34 0.86 4.75 7.88
CA ASP A 34 1.53 5.93 8.44
C ASP A 34 2.31 6.69 7.36
N PHE A 35 1.61 7.49 6.56
CA PHE A 35 2.19 8.38 5.56
C PHE A 35 1.59 9.78 5.70
N GLN A 36 2.33 10.79 5.24
CA GLN A 36 1.75 12.11 4.99
C GLN A 36 0.93 12.07 3.70
N LEU A 37 -0.26 12.69 3.69
CA LEU A 37 -1.18 12.65 2.55
C LEU A 37 -0.53 13.13 1.25
N ASP A 38 0.19 14.26 1.28
CA ASP A 38 0.83 14.82 0.09
C ASP A 38 1.94 13.92 -0.47
N GLN A 39 2.64 13.19 0.40
CA GLN A 39 3.61 12.20 -0.03
C GLN A 39 2.90 10.98 -0.65
N ALA A 40 1.81 10.53 -0.03
CA ALA A 40 1.04 9.39 -0.49
C ALA A 40 0.37 9.64 -1.85
N LYS A 41 -0.13 10.85 -2.10
CA LYS A 41 -0.75 11.25 -3.38
C LYS A 41 0.20 11.13 -4.58
N LYS A 42 1.52 11.14 -4.37
CA LYS A 42 2.50 10.85 -5.44
C LYS A 42 2.32 9.45 -6.05
N LEU A 43 1.71 8.53 -5.31
CA LEU A 43 1.47 7.17 -5.75
C LEU A 43 0.26 7.04 -6.69
N LEU A 44 -0.55 8.09 -6.91
CA LEU A 44 -1.67 8.05 -7.87
C LEU A 44 -1.16 7.70 -9.27
N GLY A 45 -1.76 6.66 -9.89
CA GLY A 45 -1.30 6.09 -11.16
C GLY A 45 -0.01 5.26 -11.05
N GLY A 46 0.55 5.12 -9.86
CA GLY A 46 1.71 4.30 -9.52
C GLY A 46 1.34 2.92 -8.99
N SER A 47 2.36 2.15 -8.63
CA SER A 47 2.26 0.74 -8.27
C SER A 47 2.30 0.52 -6.76
N ILE A 48 1.39 -0.31 -6.24
CA ILE A 48 1.41 -0.77 -4.84
C ILE A 48 1.58 -2.29 -4.77
N PHE A 49 2.39 -2.77 -3.84
CA PHE A 49 2.67 -4.18 -3.62
C PHE A 49 2.54 -4.52 -2.13
N LEU A 50 1.68 -5.48 -1.79
CA LEU A 50 1.45 -5.91 -0.41
C LEU A 50 2.15 -7.25 -0.16
N HIS A 51 3.02 -7.27 0.85
CA HIS A 51 3.83 -8.41 1.26
C HIS A 51 3.46 -8.82 2.68
N GLU A 52 3.32 -10.11 2.92
CA GLU A 52 3.17 -10.63 4.30
C GLU A 52 4.47 -10.53 5.09
N GLU A 53 5.59 -10.75 4.40
CA GLU A 53 6.97 -10.66 4.89
C GLU A 53 7.86 -10.08 3.78
N LYS A 54 8.89 -9.31 4.14
CA LYS A 54 9.79 -8.70 3.14
C LYS A 54 10.59 -9.73 2.33
N SER A 55 10.85 -10.90 2.93
CA SER A 55 11.51 -12.04 2.29
C SER A 55 10.58 -12.78 1.31
N LYS A 56 9.27 -12.57 1.41
CA LYS A 56 8.27 -13.25 0.58
C LYS A 56 7.85 -12.36 -0.60
N PRO A 57 7.53 -12.96 -1.74
CA PRO A 57 6.92 -12.24 -2.86
C PRO A 57 5.61 -11.57 -2.46
N SER A 58 5.20 -10.53 -3.21
CA SER A 58 3.94 -9.85 -2.98
C SER A 58 2.76 -10.81 -3.11
N THR A 59 1.86 -10.79 -2.13
CA THR A 59 0.61 -11.57 -2.15
C THR A 59 -0.38 -10.97 -3.15
N ILE A 60 -0.36 -9.63 -3.26
CA ILE A 60 -1.19 -8.86 -4.17
C ILE A 60 -0.47 -7.55 -4.55
N GLY A 61 -0.73 -7.05 -5.75
CA GLY A 61 -0.32 -5.72 -6.17
C GLY A 61 -1.31 -5.13 -7.17
N GLY A 62 -1.12 -3.85 -7.48
CA GLY A 62 -2.01 -3.14 -8.39
C GLY A 62 -1.64 -1.68 -8.60
N ILE A 63 -2.49 -0.99 -9.35
CA ILE A 63 -2.31 0.43 -9.67
C ILE A 63 -3.20 1.27 -8.77
N VAL A 64 -2.60 2.23 -8.07
CA VAL A 64 -3.32 3.10 -7.14
C VAL A 64 -4.16 4.10 -7.92
N THR A 65 -5.45 4.10 -7.62
CA THR A 65 -6.46 4.97 -8.24
C THR A 65 -6.94 6.06 -7.32
N ASP A 66 -6.80 5.90 -6.00
CA ASP A 66 -7.16 6.93 -5.02
C ASP A 66 -6.33 6.84 -3.73
N VAL A 67 -6.19 7.98 -3.06
CA VAL A 67 -5.47 8.14 -1.79
C VAL A 67 -6.23 9.11 -0.90
N PHE A 68 -6.65 8.65 0.27
CA PHE A 68 -7.45 9.46 1.20
C PHE A 68 -7.12 9.16 2.66
N GLU A 69 -7.44 10.12 3.53
CA GLU A 69 -7.30 9.98 4.97
C GLU A 69 -8.44 9.13 5.53
N VAL A 70 -8.12 8.30 6.53
CA VAL A 70 -9.07 7.52 7.30
C VAL A 70 -8.81 7.71 8.78
N SER A 71 -9.88 7.93 9.54
CA SER A 71 -9.81 7.83 10.99
C SER A 71 -9.72 6.37 11.43
N LEU A 72 -8.94 6.11 12.48
CA LEU A 72 -8.88 4.80 13.15
C LEU A 72 -9.89 4.66 14.28
N ASP A 73 -10.41 5.79 14.80
CA ASP A 73 -11.44 5.82 15.83
C ASP A 73 -12.29 7.08 15.66
N GLU A 74 -13.61 6.93 15.55
CA GLU A 74 -14.54 8.06 15.53
C GLU A 74 -14.84 8.59 16.94
N ASN A 75 -14.53 7.81 17.98
CA ASN A 75 -14.89 8.09 19.38
C ASN A 75 -13.70 8.45 20.29
N ASP A 76 -12.46 8.40 19.79
CA ASP A 76 -11.26 8.78 20.55
C ASP A 76 -10.52 9.98 19.92
N PRO A 77 -10.77 11.22 20.38
CA PRO A 77 -10.08 12.40 19.89
C PRO A 77 -8.58 12.46 20.28
N ALA A 78 -8.10 11.58 21.17
CA ALA A 78 -6.69 11.42 21.48
C ALA A 78 -5.98 10.46 20.50
N SER A 79 -6.73 9.66 19.73
CA SER A 79 -6.27 8.93 18.55
C SER A 79 -6.06 9.89 17.37
N LYS A 80 -5.24 10.93 17.58
CA LYS A 80 -4.70 11.79 16.53
C LYS A 80 -3.76 10.98 15.64
N LYS A 81 -4.24 10.17 14.71
CA LYS A 81 -3.42 9.75 13.56
C LYS A 81 -4.32 9.53 12.37
N ASP A 82 -4.60 10.61 11.62
CA ASP A 82 -5.04 10.48 10.23
C ASP A 82 -4.11 9.48 9.57
N ARG A 83 -4.69 8.37 9.11
CA ARG A 83 -3.96 7.33 8.39
C ARG A 83 -4.32 7.40 6.93
N ILE A 84 -3.41 6.93 6.11
CA ILE A 84 -3.66 6.86 4.68
C ILE A 84 -4.27 5.52 4.32
N ALA A 85 -5.28 5.59 3.45
CA ALA A 85 -5.77 4.47 2.69
C ALA A 85 -5.40 4.63 1.22
N PHE A 86 -5.05 3.50 0.59
CA PHE A 86 -4.79 3.39 -0.83
C PHE A 86 -5.89 2.56 -1.47
N LYS A 87 -6.62 3.13 -2.42
CA LYS A 87 -7.51 2.38 -3.31
C LYS A 87 -6.74 2.00 -4.57
N PHE A 88 -6.84 0.76 -5.00
CA PHE A 88 -6.12 0.29 -6.16
C PHE A 88 -6.85 -0.78 -6.96
N GLU A 89 -6.62 -0.78 -8.26
CA GLU A 89 -7.03 -1.85 -9.16
C GLU A 89 -6.02 -3.00 -9.08
N PRO A 90 -6.44 -4.22 -8.71
CA PRO A 90 -5.53 -5.36 -8.66
C PRO A 90 -5.05 -5.73 -10.06
N LYS A 91 -3.77 -6.07 -10.18
CA LYS A 91 -3.14 -6.54 -11.42
C LYS A 91 -2.45 -7.87 -11.18
N LEU A 92 -2.75 -8.88 -11.99
CA LEU A 92 -2.29 -10.25 -11.77
C LEU A 92 -0.76 -10.35 -11.92
N GLU A 93 -0.21 -9.63 -12.89
CA GLU A 93 1.21 -9.52 -13.21
C GLU A 93 2.05 -8.91 -12.07
N MET A 94 1.41 -8.19 -11.14
CA MET A 94 2.09 -7.55 -10.01
C MET A 94 2.18 -8.47 -8.77
N LYS A 95 1.45 -9.60 -8.78
CA LYS A 95 1.57 -10.64 -7.77
C LYS A 95 2.90 -11.38 -7.94
N GLY A 96 3.57 -11.71 -6.83
CA GLY A 96 4.85 -12.41 -6.88
C GLY A 96 6.07 -11.49 -7.06
N SER A 97 5.87 -10.17 -7.02
CA SER A 97 6.97 -9.21 -7.09
C SER A 97 7.85 -9.30 -5.85
N LYS A 98 9.17 -9.13 -6.01
CA LYS A 98 10.11 -9.08 -4.88
C LYS A 98 10.03 -7.72 -4.18
N TRP A 99 10.34 -7.69 -2.88
CA TRP A 99 10.42 -6.44 -2.11
C TRP A 99 11.46 -5.47 -2.71
N ARG A 100 11.10 -4.19 -2.86
CA ARG A 100 12.01 -3.11 -3.25
C ARG A 100 11.91 -1.94 -2.26
N GLY A 101 12.96 -1.14 -2.19
CA GLY A 101 13.06 0.01 -1.29
C GLY A 101 13.62 -0.34 0.08
N ASP A 102 13.22 0.42 1.10
CA ASP A 102 13.78 0.34 2.45
C ASP A 102 13.55 -1.07 3.08
N ASN A 103 14.61 -1.71 3.57
CA ASN A 103 14.59 -3.12 4.02
C ASN A 103 15.19 -3.36 5.42
N HIS A 104 15.36 -2.32 6.24
CA HIS A 104 15.81 -2.51 7.63
C HIS A 104 14.71 -3.16 8.49
N ALA A 105 15.10 -3.82 9.60
CA ALA A 105 14.21 -4.68 10.40
C ALA A 105 12.88 -4.00 10.84
N MET A 106 12.93 -2.70 11.16
CA MET A 106 11.78 -1.93 11.63
C MET A 106 10.98 -1.20 10.53
N ALA A 107 11.34 -1.36 9.24
CA ALA A 107 10.59 -0.71 8.16
C ALA A 107 9.30 -1.49 7.87
N TRP A 108 8.15 -0.81 7.92
CA TRP A 108 6.85 -1.39 7.54
C TRP A 108 6.48 -1.09 6.08
N SER A 109 7.29 -0.27 5.40
CA SER A 109 7.20 0.04 3.98
C SER A 109 8.59 0.09 3.36
N GLY A 110 8.66 -0.06 2.05
CA GLY A 110 9.86 0.24 1.26
C GLY A 110 10.03 1.73 0.96
N GLY A 111 9.15 2.58 1.49
CA GLY A 111 9.00 3.99 1.12
C GLY A 111 8.35 4.18 -0.25
N ILE A 112 7.80 5.37 -0.50
CA ILE A 112 7.29 5.77 -1.82
C ILE A 112 8.50 6.20 -2.65
N LYS A 113 8.83 5.44 -3.69
CA LYS A 113 10.02 5.64 -4.52
C LYS A 113 9.60 5.91 -5.97
N LEU A 114 10.41 6.67 -6.69
CA LEU A 114 10.22 6.86 -8.12
C LEU A 114 10.55 5.54 -8.85
N GLU A 115 9.78 5.15 -9.86
CA GLU A 115 10.29 4.18 -10.82
C GLU A 115 11.40 4.84 -11.61
N ASP A 116 12.63 4.40 -11.40
CA ASP A 116 13.74 4.81 -12.25
C ASP A 116 13.44 4.28 -13.65
N GLY A 117 13.16 5.19 -14.57
CA GLY A 117 13.00 4.88 -15.98
C GLY A 117 14.32 4.31 -16.51
N LYS A 118 14.50 3.00 -16.42
CA LYS A 118 15.34 2.29 -17.37
C LYS A 118 14.56 2.27 -18.67
N VAL A 119 14.80 3.30 -19.48
CA VAL A 119 14.88 3.07 -20.92
C VAL A 119 16.09 2.16 -21.09
N ASP A 120 15.86 1.01 -21.71
CA ASP A 120 16.90 0.03 -22.03
C ASP A 120 18.13 0.66 -22.72
#